data_AF-A0A7V9SXJ1-F1
#
_entry.id   AF-A0A7V9SXJ1-F1
#
_cell.length_a   1.000
_cell.length_b   1.000
_cell.length_c   1.000
_cell.angle_alpha   90.00
_cell.angle_beta   90.00
_cell.angle_gamma   90.00
#
_symmetry.space_group_name_H-M   'P 1'
#
loop_
_entity.id
_entity.type
_entity.pdbx_description
1 polymer ?
#
loop_
_entity_poly.entity_id
_entity_poly.type
_entity_poly.pdbx_seq_one_letter_code
_entity_poly.pdbx_strand_id
1 'polypeptide(L)'
;MKIKFLAVLGLAAALGSVGCKGAATTNTTTTTTTTTATPMATPMATMTPAMDMATQATVKSALDKAGITGVTVDATTSGVTLRGSVAKGKMAQAVKIAQEAGKKAVRNELTEMAK
;
A
#
# COMPACT_ATOMS: atom_id res chain seq x y z
N MET A 1 33.60 27.42 -0.72
CA MET A 1 32.39 28.21 -0.46
C MET A 1 31.23 27.21 -0.40
N LYS A 2 30.68 26.74 0.74
CA LYS A 2 29.88 27.36 1.83
C LYS A 2 28.64 28.13 1.33
N ILE A 3 27.52 27.42 1.21
CA ILE A 3 26.09 27.81 1.39
C ILE A 3 25.41 26.44 1.71
N LYS A 4 24.86 26.05 2.86
CA LYS A 4 24.20 26.66 4.04
C LYS A 4 22.87 27.37 3.77
N PHE A 5 21.78 26.60 3.71
CA PHE A 5 20.37 26.91 4.06
C PHE A 5 19.66 25.54 4.17
N LEU A 6 19.18 24.97 5.27
CA LEU A 6 18.58 25.40 6.54
C LEU A 6 17.18 26.05 6.39
N ALA A 7 16.18 25.37 6.98
CA ALA A 7 14.75 25.67 7.07
C ALA A 7 13.97 25.47 5.75
N VAL A 8 12.83 24.76 5.67
CA VAL A 8 11.62 24.98 6.48
C VAL A 8 10.88 23.66 6.71
N LEU A 9 10.78 23.33 8.00
CA LEU A 9 9.85 22.38 8.60
C LEU A 9 8.43 22.99 8.53
N GLY A 10 7.74 22.77 7.41
CA GLY A 10 6.35 23.19 7.20
C GLY A 10 5.37 22.13 7.69
N LEU A 11 5.19 22.05 9.00
CA LEU A 11 4.12 21.28 9.64
C LEU A 11 2.79 22.04 9.47
N ALA A 12 2.13 21.86 8.33
CA ALA A 12 0.76 22.33 8.13
C ALA A 12 -0.22 21.19 8.44
N ALA A 13 -0.73 21.19 9.66
CA ALA A 13 -1.95 20.49 10.03
C ALA A 13 -3.14 21.18 9.35
N ALA A 14 -3.81 20.46 8.45
CA ALA A 14 -5.14 20.83 7.97
C ALA A 14 -6.05 19.60 8.07
N LEU A 15 -6.71 19.50 9.23
CA LEU A 15 -7.93 18.72 9.40
C LEU A 15 -9.02 19.37 8.54
N GLY A 16 -9.45 18.68 7.49
CA GLY A 16 -10.52 19.12 6.60
C GLY A 16 -11.35 17.94 6.14
N SER A 17 -12.33 17.57 6.95
CA SER A 17 -13.38 16.60 6.66
C SER A 17 -14.45 17.20 5.75
N VAL A 18 -14.51 16.82 4.47
CA VAL A 18 -15.74 16.95 3.66
C VAL A 18 -15.74 15.88 2.56
N GLY A 19 -16.84 15.14 2.43
CA GLY A 19 -17.19 14.47 1.16
C GLY A 19 -17.49 12.98 1.24
N CYS A 20 -18.58 12.60 1.90
CA CYS A 20 -19.31 11.39 1.54
C CYS A 20 -19.93 11.61 0.14
N LYS A 21 -19.50 10.85 -0.88
CA LYS A 21 -20.27 10.61 -2.10
C LYS A 21 -19.89 9.24 -2.66
N GLY A 22 -20.91 8.40 -2.80
CA GLY A 22 -20.77 6.97 -3.03
C GLY A 22 -20.27 6.58 -4.41
N ALA A 23 -19.82 5.34 -4.47
CA ALA A 23 -19.83 4.52 -5.67
C ALA A 23 -20.34 3.15 -5.26
N ALA A 24 -21.52 2.80 -5.76
CA ALA A 24 -22.09 1.47 -5.66
C ALA A 24 -21.13 0.48 -6.33
N THR A 25 -20.81 -0.61 -5.64
CA THR A 25 -20.34 -1.83 -6.30
C THR A 25 -21.21 -2.96 -5.78
N THR A 26 -22.24 -3.23 -6.56
CA THR A 26 -23.00 -4.47 -6.55
C THR A 26 -22.04 -5.60 -6.91
N ASN A 27 -21.91 -6.60 -6.05
CA ASN A 27 -21.74 -7.97 -6.53
C ASN A 27 -22.44 -8.95 -5.58
N THR A 28 -23.54 -9.45 -6.11
CA THR A 28 -24.40 -10.57 -5.71
C THR A 28 -23.61 -11.82 -5.33
N THR A 29 -23.97 -12.46 -4.21
CA THR A 29 -24.61 -13.81 -4.18
C THR A 29 -24.76 -14.25 -2.72
N THR A 30 -25.98 -14.15 -2.22
CA THR A 30 -26.41 -14.80 -0.97
C THR A 30 -26.79 -16.24 -1.31
N THR A 31 -25.98 -17.20 -0.90
CA THR A 31 -26.42 -18.60 -0.80
C THR A 31 -26.68 -18.89 0.67
N THR A 32 -27.94 -18.77 1.07
CA THR A 32 -28.43 -19.28 2.35
C THR A 32 -28.59 -20.79 2.22
N THR A 33 -27.80 -21.56 2.96
CA THR A 33 -28.07 -22.98 3.19
C THR A 33 -28.20 -23.18 4.70
N THR A 34 -29.44 -23.37 5.14
CA THR A 34 -29.79 -23.68 6.53
C THR A 34 -29.42 -25.12 6.83
N THR A 35 -28.51 -25.39 7.75
CA THR A 35 -28.32 -26.74 8.30
C THR A 35 -27.73 -26.69 9.71
N THR A 36 -28.56 -27.12 10.66
CA THR A 36 -28.26 -27.78 11.94
C THR A 36 -27.19 -27.19 12.87
N ALA A 37 -27.66 -26.69 14.01
CA ALA A 37 -26.86 -26.14 15.11
C ALA A 37 -25.85 -27.16 15.69
N THR A 38 -24.57 -26.90 15.44
CA THR A 38 -23.43 -27.32 16.26
C THR A 38 -22.81 -26.05 16.87
N PRO A 39 -22.17 -26.09 18.06
CA PRO A 39 -21.60 -24.90 18.68
C PRO A 39 -20.46 -24.37 17.82
N MET A 40 -20.80 -23.43 16.93
CA MET A 40 -19.90 -22.86 15.96
C MET A 40 -18.94 -21.93 16.71
N ALA A 41 -17.65 -22.28 16.68
CA ALA A 41 -16.59 -21.39 17.10
C ALA A 41 -16.86 -20.01 16.48
N THR A 42 -16.97 -18.98 17.32
CA THR A 42 -17.12 -17.59 16.89
C THR A 42 -16.07 -17.32 15.82
N PRO A 43 -16.46 -16.98 14.58
CA PRO A 43 -15.50 -16.66 13.55
C PRO A 43 -14.71 -15.46 14.08
N MET A 44 -13.42 -15.65 14.36
CA MET A 44 -12.51 -14.52 14.52
C MET A 44 -12.64 -13.73 13.22
N ALA A 45 -13.19 -12.53 13.32
CA ALA A 45 -13.21 -11.62 12.20
C ALA A 45 -11.76 -11.41 11.76
N THR A 46 -11.38 -12.00 10.63
CA THR A 46 -10.11 -11.70 9.98
C THR A 46 -10.17 -10.21 9.64
N MET A 47 -9.58 -9.37 10.48
CA MET A 47 -9.52 -7.94 10.23
C MET A 47 -8.60 -7.74 9.04
N THR A 48 -9.17 -7.58 7.85
CA THR A 48 -8.42 -7.16 6.67
C THR A 48 -7.81 -5.79 7.00
N PRO A 49 -6.48 -5.63 6.93
CA PRO A 49 -5.85 -4.36 7.25
C PRO A 49 -6.41 -3.24 6.37
N ALA A 50 -6.74 -2.10 6.98
CA ALA A 50 -7.16 -0.93 6.24
C ALA A 50 -6.06 -0.51 5.25
N MET A 51 -6.44 -0.38 3.98
CA MET A 51 -5.52 0.09 2.94
C MET A 51 -5.21 1.58 3.13
N ASP A 52 -3.94 1.94 2.98
CA ASP A 52 -3.44 3.30 3.03
C ASP A 52 -3.18 3.79 1.60
N MET A 53 -4.25 4.34 0.98
CA MET A 53 -4.23 4.80 -0.40
C MET A 53 -3.23 5.96 -0.63
N ALA A 54 -2.97 6.78 0.38
CA ALA A 54 -2.03 7.90 0.28
C ALA A 54 -0.58 7.39 0.21
N THR A 55 -0.23 6.45 1.10
CA THR A 55 1.09 5.79 1.07
C THR A 55 1.27 4.98 -0.22
N GLN A 56 0.23 4.25 -0.64
CA GLN A 56 0.24 3.49 -1.89
C GLN A 56 0.54 4.39 -3.10
N ALA A 57 -0.19 5.51 -3.23
CA ALA A 57 0.00 6.47 -4.32
C ALA A 57 1.39 7.12 -4.29
N THR A 58 1.89 7.46 -3.11
CA THR A 58 3.21 8.08 -2.91
C THR A 58 4.34 7.13 -3.33
N VAL A 59 4.29 5.87 -2.85
CA VAL A 59 5.28 4.85 -3.20
C VAL A 59 5.20 4.51 -4.68
N LYS A 60 3.99 4.35 -5.24
CA LYS A 60 3.83 4.08 -6.67
C LYS A 60 4.40 5.21 -7.53
N SER A 61 4.09 6.46 -7.21
CA SER A 61 4.64 7.62 -7.94
C SER A 61 6.17 7.67 -7.86
N ALA A 62 6.77 7.33 -6.71
CA ALA A 62 8.21 7.30 -6.54
C ALA A 62 8.87 6.18 -7.37
N LEU A 63 8.25 5.00 -7.43
CA LEU A 63 8.72 3.88 -8.28
C LEU A 63 8.61 4.22 -9.77
N ASP A 64 7.48 4.81 -10.18
CA ASP A 64 7.25 5.25 -11.56
C ASP A 64 8.30 6.30 -11.99
N LYS A 65 8.62 7.28 -11.11
CA LYS A 65 9.68 8.29 -11.34
C LYS A 65 11.07 7.68 -11.46
N ALA A 66 11.33 6.56 -10.81
CA ALA A 66 12.59 5.83 -10.92
C ALA A 66 12.65 4.89 -12.14
N GLY A 67 11.59 4.87 -12.95
CA GLY A 67 11.47 3.98 -14.12
C GLY A 67 11.26 2.51 -13.74
N ILE A 68 10.76 2.23 -12.53
CA ILE A 68 10.47 0.88 -12.06
C ILE A 68 8.99 0.61 -12.30
N THR A 69 8.70 -0.12 -13.39
CA THR A 69 7.35 -0.50 -13.80
C THR A 69 7.09 -1.98 -13.52
N GLY A 70 5.83 -2.42 -13.57
CA GLY A 70 5.45 -3.82 -13.32
C GLY A 70 5.39 -4.22 -11.84
N VAL A 71 5.41 -3.22 -10.94
CA VAL A 71 5.29 -3.40 -9.50
C VAL A 71 3.90 -3.00 -9.01
N THR A 72 3.23 -3.92 -8.34
CA THR A 72 2.04 -3.68 -7.53
C THR A 72 2.46 -3.29 -6.13
N VAL A 73 1.94 -2.16 -5.66
CA VAL A 73 2.18 -1.66 -4.30
C VAL A 73 0.91 -1.87 -3.50
N ASP A 74 0.98 -2.58 -2.39
CA ASP A 74 -0.10 -2.72 -1.42
C ASP A 74 0.34 -2.07 -0.12
N ALA A 75 -0.18 -0.86 0.16
CA ALA A 75 0.10 -0.19 1.42
C ALA A 75 -1.09 -0.36 2.37
N THR A 76 -0.78 -0.69 3.61
CA THR A 76 -1.72 -0.78 4.71
C THR A 76 -1.23 0.12 5.84
N THR A 77 -2.03 0.24 6.89
CA THR A 77 -1.60 0.91 8.13
C THR A 77 -0.32 0.27 8.72
N SER A 78 -0.14 -1.05 8.56
CA SER A 78 0.97 -1.81 9.13
C SER A 78 2.25 -1.85 8.28
N GLY A 79 2.17 -1.61 6.96
CA GLY A 79 3.35 -1.70 6.09
C GLY A 79 3.05 -1.53 4.62
N VAL A 80 4.08 -1.67 3.79
CA VAL A 80 3.99 -1.64 2.32
C VAL A 80 4.51 -2.95 1.76
N THR A 81 3.70 -3.65 0.97
CA THR A 81 4.10 -4.87 0.26
C THR A 81 4.32 -4.53 -1.21
N LEU A 82 5.49 -4.86 -1.74
CA LEU A 82 5.81 -4.72 -3.16
C LEU A 82 5.71 -6.10 -3.83
N ARG A 83 4.85 -6.24 -4.82
CA ARG A 83 4.65 -7.49 -5.58
C ARG A 83 4.86 -7.24 -7.06
N GLY A 84 5.28 -8.26 -7.79
CA GLY A 84 5.41 -8.20 -9.25
C GLY A 84 6.83 -8.44 -9.71
N SER A 85 7.12 -8.01 -10.93
CA SER A 85 8.38 -8.29 -11.59
C SER A 85 9.15 -7.02 -11.90
N VAL A 86 10.42 -7.00 -11.55
CA VAL A 86 11.33 -5.89 -11.83
C VAL A 86 12.48 -6.33 -12.71
N ALA A 87 13.05 -5.38 -13.46
CA ALA A 87 14.27 -5.64 -14.21
C ALA A 87 15.43 -6.05 -13.29
N LYS A 88 16.30 -6.93 -13.77
CA LYS A 88 17.49 -7.38 -13.04
C LYS A 88 18.33 -6.19 -12.55
N GLY A 89 18.65 -6.18 -11.26
CA GLY A 89 19.43 -5.11 -10.62
C GLY A 89 18.60 -3.90 -10.16
N LYS A 90 17.28 -3.89 -10.39
CA LYS A 90 16.38 -2.83 -9.92
C LYS A 90 15.64 -3.16 -8.63
N MET A 91 15.71 -4.41 -8.15
CA MET A 91 15.04 -4.82 -6.92
C MET A 91 15.50 -4.01 -5.69
N ALA A 92 16.81 -3.91 -5.47
CA ALA A 92 17.36 -3.15 -4.34
C ALA A 92 16.96 -1.66 -4.39
N GLN A 93 16.93 -1.09 -5.60
CA GLN A 93 16.49 0.29 -5.82
C GLN A 93 15.00 0.45 -5.51
N ALA A 94 14.15 -0.49 -5.95
CA ALA A 94 12.70 -0.47 -5.69
C ALA A 94 12.39 -0.51 -4.19
N VAL A 95 13.05 -1.42 -3.46
CA VAL A 95 12.86 -1.58 -2.02
C VAL A 95 13.28 -0.32 -1.26
N LYS A 96 14.43 0.26 -1.62
CA LYS A 96 14.90 1.51 -0.99
C LYS A 96 13.92 2.67 -1.22
N ILE A 97 13.47 2.86 -2.46
CA ILE A 97 12.51 3.92 -2.80
C ILE A 97 11.21 3.73 -2.01
N ALA A 98 10.70 2.50 -1.91
CA ALA A 98 9.48 2.23 -1.17
C ALA A 98 9.65 2.48 0.34
N GLN A 99 10.82 2.21 0.91
CA GLN A 99 11.11 2.52 2.32
C GLN A 99 11.15 4.04 2.56
N GLU A 100 11.83 4.78 1.69
CA GLU A 100 11.95 6.25 1.79
C GLU A 100 10.61 6.95 1.55
N ALA A 101 9.84 6.50 0.57
CA ALA A 101 8.54 7.08 0.22
C ALA A 101 7.43 6.67 1.19
N GLY A 102 7.44 5.41 1.65
CA GLY A 102 6.38 4.85 2.48
C GLY A 102 6.56 5.10 3.98
N LYS A 103 7.78 5.39 4.46
CA LYS A 103 8.12 5.60 5.88
C LYS A 103 7.59 4.50 6.81
N LYS A 104 7.44 3.29 6.28
CA LYS A 104 6.88 2.10 6.93
C LYS A 104 7.72 0.88 6.60
N ALA A 105 7.49 -0.22 7.32
CA ALA A 105 8.11 -1.50 6.99
C ALA A 105 7.72 -1.92 5.56
N VAL A 106 8.73 -2.29 4.76
CA VAL A 106 8.53 -2.75 3.37
C VAL A 106 8.75 -4.24 3.31
N ARG A 107 7.74 -4.96 2.82
CA ARG A 107 7.79 -6.38 2.50
C ARG A 107 8.08 -6.52 1.01
N ASN A 108 9.26 -7.06 0.69
CA ASN A 108 9.68 -7.28 -0.69
C ASN A 108 9.24 -8.67 -1.16
N GLU A 109 8.27 -8.71 -2.06
CA GLU A 109 7.83 -9.90 -2.79
C GLU A 109 8.04 -9.69 -4.30
N LEU A 110 9.04 -8.89 -4.67
CA LEU A 110 9.45 -8.66 -6.05
C LEU A 110 10.28 -9.82 -6.58
N THR A 111 10.01 -10.19 -7.82
CA THR A 111 10.81 -11.16 -8.57
C THR A 111 11.64 -10.42 -9.61
N GLU A 112 12.92 -10.75 -9.71
CA GLU A 112 13.76 -10.23 -10.79
C GLU A 112 13.54 -11.06 -12.05
N MET A 113 13.20 -10.41 -13.18
CA MET A 113 13.20 -11.10 -14.45
C MET A 113 14.64 -11.41 -14.86
N ALA A 114 14.96 -12.71 -14.99
CA ALA A 114 16.19 -13.15 -15.63
C ALA A 114 16.09 -12.78 -17.12
N LYS A 115 16.91 -11.83 -17.55
CA LYS A 115 17.08 -11.47 -18.96
C LYS A 115 17.65 -12.66 -19.74
#